data_AF-A0A6G6WXX0-F1
#
_entry.id   AF-A0A6G6WXX0-F1
#
_cell.length_a   1.000
_cell.length_b   1.000
_cell.length_c   1.000
_cell.angle_alpha   90.00
_cell.angle_beta   90.00
_cell.angle_gamma   90.00
#
_symmetry.space_group_name_H-M   'P 1'
#
loop_
_entity.id
_entity.type
_entity.pdbx_description
1 polymer ?
#
loop_
_entity_poly.entity_id
_entity_poly.type
_entity_poly.pdbx_seq_one_letter_code
_entity_poly.pdbx_strand_id
1 'polypeptide(L)'
;MTIALSDCVRAAVRKVLDDIEVNGGFLDVYESAAQIQMALPDENVALEHIVAAMLAGRGGIQVIEFDPPALIIDIIVPLPA
;
A
#
# COMPACT_ATOMS: atom_id res chain seq x y z
N MET A 1 3.93 -0.15 17.61
CA MET A 1 4.64 -1.30 17.01
C MET A 1 5.49 -0.73 15.88
N THR A 2 6.81 -0.67 16.02
CA THR A 2 7.70 -0.10 15.00
C THR A 2 8.14 -1.23 14.08
N ILE A 3 7.59 -1.26 12.87
CA ILE A 3 7.99 -2.22 11.85
C ILE A 3 9.41 -1.85 11.42
N ALA A 4 10.37 -2.74 11.66
CA ALA A 4 11.76 -2.53 11.27
C ALA A 4 11.93 -2.82 9.78
N LEU A 5 11.68 -1.81 8.95
CA LEU A 5 11.97 -1.88 7.52
C LEU A 5 13.47 -1.73 7.29
N SER A 6 14.02 -2.40 6.28
CA SER A 6 15.39 -2.18 5.85
C SER A 6 15.57 -0.78 5.26
N ASP A 7 16.83 -0.34 5.14
CA ASP A 7 17.14 0.97 4.58
C ASP A 7 16.75 1.08 3.10
N CYS A 8 16.84 -0.02 2.35
CA CYS A 8 16.41 -0.10 0.94
C CYS A 8 14.91 0.13 0.81
N VAL A 9 14.10 -0.57 1.61
CA VAL A 9 12.64 -0.41 1.58
C VAL A 9 12.24 0.98 2.05
N ARG A 10 12.90 1.53 3.09
CA ARG A 10 12.66 2.92 3.53
C ARG A 10 13.01 3.95 2.46
N ALA A 11 14.11 3.74 1.73
CA ALA A 11 14.51 4.63 0.64
C ALA A 11 13.50 4.59 -0.52
N ALA A 12 13.02 3.40 -0.88
CA ALA A 12 11.99 3.22 -1.90
C ALA A 12 10.65 3.88 -1.51
N VAL A 13 10.19 3.65 -0.28
CA VAL A 13 8.99 4.29 0.27
C VAL A 13 9.15 5.82 0.26
N ARG A 14 10.31 6.33 0.68
CA ARG A 14 10.58 7.78 0.67
C ARG A 14 10.52 8.35 -0.74
N LYS A 15 11.14 7.68 -1.71
CA LYS A 15 11.11 8.12 -3.11
C LYS A 15 9.68 8.24 -3.64
N VAL A 16 8.84 7.24 -3.39
CA VAL A 16 7.43 7.27 -3.78
C VAL A 16 6.72 8.48 -3.16
N LEU A 17 6.90 8.72 -1.86
CA LEU A 17 6.31 9.86 -1.15
C LEU A 17 6.78 11.22 -1.71
N ASP A 18 8.07 11.36 -1.98
CA ASP A 18 8.64 12.58 -2.57
C ASP A 18 8.10 12.82 -4.00
N ASP A 19 7.94 11.76 -4.81
CA ASP A 19 7.41 11.85 -6.17
C ASP A 19 5.92 12.28 -6.18
N ILE A 20 5.13 11.94 -5.16
CA ILE A 20 3.72 12.33 -5.05
C ILE A 20 3.55 13.81 -4.70
N GLU A 21 4.40 14.33 -3.81
CA GLU A 21 4.41 15.76 -3.49
C GLU A 21 4.64 16.61 -4.74
N VAL A 22 5.40 16.08 -5.72
CA VAL A 22 5.66 16.73 -7.02
C VAL A 22 4.51 16.56 -8.01
N ASN A 23 3.80 15.42 -7.99
CA ASN A 23 2.80 15.04 -9.01
C ASN A 23 1.33 15.34 -8.63
N GLY A 24 1.09 16.12 -7.58
CA GLY A 24 -0.26 16.61 -7.26
C GLY A 24 -1.04 15.75 -6.26
N GLY A 25 -0.36 14.93 -5.44
CA GLY A 25 -0.90 14.46 -4.16
C GLY A 25 -1.73 13.18 -4.17
N PHE A 26 -1.91 12.52 -5.32
CA PHE A 26 -2.63 11.25 -5.42
C PHE A 26 -1.67 10.07 -5.48
N LEU A 27 -1.97 9.03 -4.68
CA LEU A 27 -1.19 7.81 -4.60
C LEU A 27 -2.11 6.60 -4.45
N ASP A 28 -1.99 5.63 -5.35
CA ASP A 28 -2.42 4.27 -5.08
C ASP A 28 -1.37 3.60 -4.18
N VAL A 29 -1.71 3.47 -2.89
CA VAL A 29 -0.81 2.94 -1.87
C VAL A 29 -0.56 1.44 -2.09
N TYR A 30 -1.54 0.69 -2.57
CA TYR A 30 -1.42 -0.76 -2.75
C TYR A 30 -0.59 -1.08 -3.99
N GLU A 31 -0.88 -0.40 -5.12
CA GLU A 31 -0.09 -0.56 -6.33
C GLU A 31 1.38 -0.18 -6.08
N SER A 32 1.61 0.95 -5.43
CA SER A 32 2.96 1.42 -5.14
C SER A 32 3.71 0.51 -4.18
N ALA A 33 3.03 -0.01 -3.14
CA ALA A 33 3.62 -0.98 -2.24
C ALA A 33 3.99 -2.29 -2.97
N ALA A 34 3.13 -2.76 -3.88
CA ALA A 34 3.39 -3.95 -4.68
C ALA A 34 4.59 -3.75 -5.62
N GLN A 35 4.70 -2.58 -6.25
CA GLN A 35 5.85 -2.23 -7.08
C GLN A 35 7.16 -2.22 -6.28
N ILE A 36 7.16 -1.67 -5.05
CA ILE A 36 8.35 -1.71 -4.17
C ILE A 36 8.70 -3.14 -3.80
N GLN A 37 7.72 -3.97 -3.44
CA GLN A 37 7.95 -5.36 -3.09
C GLN A 37 8.53 -6.15 -4.27
N MET A 38 8.00 -5.93 -5.48
CA MET A 38 8.51 -6.56 -6.71
C MET A 38 9.91 -6.07 -7.09
N ALA A 39 10.24 -4.80 -6.81
CA ALA A 39 11.57 -4.23 -7.09
C ALA A 39 12.63 -4.68 -6.08
N LEU A 40 12.22 -5.17 -4.90
CA LEU A 40 13.09 -5.58 -3.80
C LEU A 40 12.76 -7.00 -3.32
N PRO A 41 12.87 -8.03 -4.18
CA PRO A 41 12.47 -9.40 -3.83
C PRO A 41 13.31 -10.00 -2.70
N ASP A 42 14.56 -9.53 -2.52
CA ASP A 42 15.49 -10.02 -1.51
C ASP A 42 15.19 -9.52 -0.08
N GLU A 43 14.36 -8.48 0.06
CA GLU A 43 14.08 -7.84 1.34
C GLU A 43 13.07 -8.62 2.21
N ASN A 44 12.42 -9.64 1.64
CA ASN A 44 11.42 -10.50 2.30
C ASN A 44 10.46 -9.73 3.23
N VAL A 45 9.95 -8.60 2.73
CA VAL A 45 9.05 -7.71 3.47
C VAL A 45 7.61 -7.97 3.06
N ALA A 46 6.72 -8.06 4.04
CA ALA A 46 5.28 -8.20 3.79
C ALA A 46 4.71 -6.91 3.16
N LEU A 47 3.72 -7.04 2.28
CA LEU A 47 3.13 -5.91 1.57
C LEU A 47 2.51 -4.91 2.56
N GLU A 48 1.85 -5.43 3.59
CA GLU A 48 1.18 -4.69 4.65
C GLU A 48 2.18 -3.82 5.45
N HIS A 49 3.43 -4.27 5.56
CA HIS A 49 4.48 -3.51 6.22
C HIS A 49 4.92 -2.30 5.39
N ILE A 50 4.96 -2.42 4.06
CA ILE A 50 5.25 -1.31 3.14
C ILE A 50 4.09 -0.32 3.14
N VAL A 51 2.85 -0.81 3.06
CA VAL A 51 1.64 0.03 3.15
C VAL A 51 1.62 0.81 4.47
N ALA A 52 1.83 0.15 5.60
CA ALA A 52 1.89 0.82 6.90
C ALA A 52 3.01 1.88 6.95
N ALA A 53 4.14 1.65 6.28
CA ALA A 53 5.22 2.62 6.17
C ALA A 53 4.83 3.88 5.39
N MET A 54 4.15 3.69 4.27
CA MET A 54 3.64 4.78 3.43
C MET A 54 2.62 5.61 4.21
N LEU A 55 1.65 4.95 4.85
CA LEU A 55 0.61 5.60 5.66
C LEU A 55 1.16 6.33 6.90
N ALA A 56 2.21 5.79 7.52
CA ALA A 56 2.92 6.46 8.61
C ALA A 56 3.89 7.56 8.13
N GLY A 57 4.12 7.65 6.82
CA GLY A 57 5.08 8.56 6.21
C GLY A 57 4.58 9.99 6.14
N ARG A 58 5.25 10.87 6.90
CA ARG A 58 5.32 12.35 6.75
C ARG A 58 4.04 13.17 6.54
N GLY A 59 2.83 12.61 6.66
CA GLY A 59 1.60 13.39 6.53
C GLY A 59 1.38 14.01 5.13
N GLY A 60 2.16 13.59 4.13
CA GLY A 60 2.02 14.02 2.73
C GLY A 60 0.87 13.32 2.01
N ILE A 61 0.40 12.18 2.56
CA ILE A 61 -0.81 11.51 2.10
C ILE A 61 -2.01 12.28 2.66
N GLN A 62 -2.59 13.15 1.84
CA GLN A 62 -3.75 13.97 2.25
C GLN A 62 -5.07 13.20 2.16
N VAL A 63 -5.15 12.20 1.28
CA VAL A 63 -6.35 11.40 1.06
C VAL A 63 -5.92 9.96 0.73
N ILE A 64 -6.55 9.00 1.40
CA ILE A 64 -6.48 7.58 1.04
C ILE A 64 -7.85 7.24 0.48
N GLU A 65 -7.95 7.09 -0.84
CA GLU A 65 -9.14 6.50 -1.45
C GLU A 65 -8.98 4.99 -1.45
N PHE A 66 -9.76 4.31 -0.62
CA PHE A 66 -9.95 2.88 -0.77
C PHE A 66 -10.98 2.68 -1.86
N ASP A 67 -10.55 2.32 -3.07
CA ASP A 67 -11.47 1.72 -4.04
C ASP A 67 -11.64 0.25 -3.59
N PRO A 68 -12.77 -0.14 -2.96
CA PRO A 68 -12.92 -1.51 -2.52
C PRO A 68 -12.85 -2.42 -3.75
N PRO A 69 -12.07 -3.52 -3.72
CA PRO A 69 -12.22 -4.53 -4.75
C PRO A 69 -13.69 -4.93 -4.76
N ALA A 70 -14.31 -4.96 -5.94
CA ALA A 70 -15.71 -5.37 -6.10
C ALA A 70 -15.92 -6.71 -5.37
N LEU A 71 -16.44 -6.64 -4.15
CA LEU A 71 -16.64 -7.80 -3.30
C LEU A 71 -17.92 -8.43 -3.81
N ILE A 72 -17.80 -9.31 -4.82
CA ILE A 72 -18.90 -10.17 -5.24
C ILE A 72 -19.12 -11.17 -4.11
N ILE A 73 -20.09 -10.86 -3.24
CA ILE A 73 -20.63 -11.83 -2.28
C ILE A 73 -21.66 -12.65 -3.04
N ASP A 74 -21.29 -13.85 -3.49
CA ASP A 74 -22.27 -14.84 -3.90
C ASP A 74 -23.03 -15.32 -2.67
N ILE A 75 -24.21 -14.74 -2.44
CA ILE A 75 -25.17 -15.25 -1.45
C ILE A 75 -25.89 -16.42 -2.10
N ILE A 76 -25.44 -17.65 -1.82
CA ILE A 76 -26.22 -18.85 -2.15
C ILE A 76 -27.39 -18.93 -1.17
N VAL A 77 -28.56 -18.48 -1.59
CA VAL A 77 -29.81 -18.67 -0.84
C VAL A 77 -30.29 -20.11 -1.07
N PRO A 78 -30.39 -20.97 -0.04
CA PRO A 78 -30.99 -22.28 -0.21
C PRO A 78 -32.48 -22.11 -0.54
N LEU A 79 -32.94 -22.77 -1.60
CA LEU A 79 -34.35 -22.82 -1.96
C LEU A 79 -35.16 -23.48 -0.83
N PRO A 80 -36.28 -22.88 -0.39
CA PRO A 80 -37.14 -23.51 0.60
C PRO A 80 -37.73 -24.81 0.05
N ALA A 81 -37.79 -25.82 0.91
CA ALA A 81 -38.34 -27.15 0.63
C ALA A 81 -39.84 -27.13 0.33
#